data_AF-A0A6P6V1F6-F1
#
_entry.id   AF-A0A6P6V1F6-F1
#
_cell.length_a   1.000
_cell.length_b   1.000
_cell.length_c   1.000
_cell.angle_alpha   90.00
_cell.angle_beta   90.00
_cell.angle_gamma   90.00
#
_symmetry.space_group_name_H-M   'P 1'
#
loop_
_entity.id
_entity.type
_entity.pdbx_description
1 polymer ?
#
loop_
_entity_poly.entity_id
_entity_poly.type
_entity_poly.pdbx_seq_one_letter_code
_entity_poly.pdbx_strand_id
1 'polypeptide(L)'
;MSWRRVLKSLQAVLAHGFLFTFTLLLALKLDRTLHHSWWVIFLPLWLFHVVVARGRFSLPAPSMPHDRHWAPFHAVMAIPLLVAFELLLCIYLENHDAVNLKIVFLPLLAFETAILVDNVRMCRALMPGEEESMSDEAIWETLPHFWVAISMVFFIAATIFTLLKLCGNV
;
A
#
# COMPACT_ATOMS: atom_id res chain seq x y z
N MET A 1 -31.69 -1.86 14.45
CA MET A 1 -30.32 -1.45 14.03
C MET A 1 -29.36 -2.55 14.50
N SER A 2 -28.53 -3.16 13.62
CA SER A 2 -27.69 -4.30 14.05
C SER A 2 -26.36 -3.83 14.65
N TRP A 3 -25.96 -4.38 15.80
CA TRP A 3 -24.70 -4.07 16.49
C TRP A 3 -23.47 -4.16 15.59
N ARG A 4 -23.46 -5.11 14.64
CA ARG A 4 -22.40 -5.25 13.62
C ARG A 4 -22.27 -4.04 12.70
N ARG A 5 -23.37 -3.37 12.34
CA ARG A 5 -23.33 -2.14 11.53
C ARG A 5 -22.70 -1.00 12.31
N VAL A 6 -23.09 -0.84 13.59
CA VAL A 6 -22.53 0.17 14.48
C VAL A 6 -21.02 -0.02 14.64
N LEU A 7 -20.55 -1.26 14.86
CA LEU A 7 -19.13 -1.55 14.99
C LEU A 7 -18.33 -1.23 13.71
N LYS A 8 -18.89 -1.56 12.54
CA LYS A 8 -18.26 -1.21 11.25
C LYS A 8 -18.20 0.30 11.03
N SER A 9 -19.28 1.01 11.33
CA SER A 9 -19.31 2.48 11.25
C SER A 9 -18.28 3.10 12.21
N LEU A 10 -18.20 2.61 13.44
CA LEU A 10 -17.20 3.06 14.42
C LEU A 10 -15.78 2.80 13.93
N GLN A 11 -15.50 1.60 13.40
CA GLN A 11 -14.19 1.27 12.83
C GLN A 11 -13.82 2.24 11.70
N ALA A 12 -14.76 2.57 10.81
CA ALA A 12 -14.54 3.52 9.73
C ALA A 12 -14.24 4.93 10.28
N VAL A 13 -15.02 5.42 11.26
CA VAL A 13 -14.78 6.73 11.88
C VAL A 13 -13.39 6.77 12.54
N LEU A 14 -13.01 5.72 13.27
CA LEU A 14 -11.68 5.63 13.90
C LEU A 14 -10.56 5.64 12.86
N ALA A 15 -10.69 4.85 11.79
CA ALA A 15 -9.68 4.80 10.73
C ALA A 15 -9.48 6.17 10.08
N HIS A 16 -10.55 6.85 9.68
CA HIS A 16 -10.46 8.18 9.07
C HIS A 16 -10.00 9.24 10.07
N GLY A 17 -10.43 9.15 11.33
CA GLY A 17 -9.98 10.05 12.40
C GLY A 17 -8.47 9.93 12.64
N PHE A 18 -7.93 8.72 12.63
CA PHE A 18 -6.49 8.50 12.77
C PHE A 18 -5.68 9.03 11.57
N LEU A 19 -6.14 8.79 10.34
CA LEU A 19 -5.50 9.36 9.14
C LEU A 19 -5.52 10.89 9.16
N PHE A 20 -6.69 11.48 9.44
CA PHE A 20 -6.82 12.93 9.53
C PHE A 20 -5.90 13.51 10.61
N THR A 21 -5.84 12.86 11.78
CA THR A 21 -4.96 13.27 12.87
C THR A 21 -3.49 13.20 12.46
N PHE A 22 -3.06 12.12 11.80
CA PHE A 22 -1.70 12.00 11.25
C PHE A 22 -1.40 13.15 10.28
N THR A 23 -2.28 13.40 9.30
CA THR A 23 -2.09 14.46 8.31
C THR A 23 -2.00 15.84 8.96
N LEU A 24 -2.85 16.13 9.95
CA LEU A 24 -2.82 17.39 10.69
C LEU A 24 -1.52 17.55 11.47
N LEU A 25 -1.09 16.53 12.22
CA LEU A 25 0.15 16.58 12.99
C LEU A 25 1.38 16.71 12.07
N LEU A 26 1.39 16.00 10.94
CA LEU A 26 2.44 16.10 9.93
C LEU A 26 2.53 17.52 9.36
N ALA A 27 1.41 18.10 8.94
CA ALA A 27 1.37 19.47 8.42
C ALA A 27 1.89 20.48 9.45
N LEU A 28 1.38 20.41 10.69
CA LEU A 28 1.80 21.29 11.78
C LEU A 28 3.30 21.14 12.13
N LYS A 29 3.82 19.90 12.08
CA LYS A 29 5.24 19.61 12.29
C LYS A 29 6.11 20.20 11.18
N LEU A 30 5.70 20.04 9.92
CA LEU A 30 6.40 20.59 8.75
C LEU A 30 6.39 22.13 8.75
N ASP A 31 5.30 22.75 9.20
CA ASP A 31 5.18 24.20 9.42
C ASP A 31 5.94 24.71 10.66
N ARG A 32 6.68 23.83 11.36
CA ARG A 32 7.46 24.13 12.58
C ARG A 32 6.62 24.68 13.74
N THR A 33 5.31 24.49 13.71
CA THR A 33 4.40 24.88 14.81
C THR A 33 4.44 23.89 15.96
N LEU A 34 4.77 22.63 15.69
CA LEU A 34 4.91 21.56 16.68
C LEU A 34 6.35 21.06 16.78
N HIS A 35 6.88 20.98 18.01
CA HIS A 35 8.25 20.50 18.27
C HIS A 35 8.31 19.03 18.77
N HIS A 36 7.20 18.30 18.76
CA HIS A 36 7.13 16.91 19.21
C HIS A 36 8.00 15.96 18.37
N SER A 37 8.43 14.83 18.95
CA SER A 37 9.21 13.80 18.24
C SER A 37 8.42 13.17 17.10
N TRP A 38 9.10 12.65 16.09
CA TRP A 38 8.47 11.99 14.94
C TRP A 38 7.65 10.77 15.35
N TRP A 39 8.05 10.09 16.44
CA TRP A 39 7.27 9.00 17.04
C TRP A 39 5.84 9.40 17.38
N VAL A 40 5.65 10.60 17.95
CA VAL A 40 4.31 11.13 18.28
C VAL A 40 3.52 11.46 17.01
N ILE A 41 4.21 11.97 15.98
CA ILE A 41 3.60 12.32 14.70
C ILE A 41 3.12 11.06 13.97
N PHE A 42 3.89 9.97 13.95
CA PHE A 42 3.55 8.72 13.27
C PHE A 42 2.59 7.82 14.06
N LEU A 43 2.43 8.03 15.38
CA LEU A 43 1.57 7.18 16.22
C LEU A 43 0.12 7.01 15.69
N PRO A 44 -0.59 8.07 15.23
CA PRO A 44 -1.93 7.90 14.68
C PRO A 44 -1.94 7.03 13.41
N LEU A 45 -0.89 7.09 12.57
CA LEU A 45 -0.77 6.26 11.38
C LEU A 45 -0.63 4.77 11.73
N TRP A 46 0.16 4.44 12.75
CA TRP A 46 0.26 3.06 13.22
C TRP A 46 -1.03 2.57 13.88
N LEU A 47 -1.74 3.43 14.62
CA LEU A 47 -3.07 3.11 15.15
C LEU A 47 -4.09 2.87 14.03
N PHE A 48 -4.02 3.65 12.94
CA PHE A 48 -4.81 3.41 11.74
C PHE A 48 -4.54 2.00 11.19
N HIS A 49 -3.27 1.61 11.03
CA HIS A 49 -2.93 0.26 10.57
C HIS A 49 -3.48 -0.82 11.50
N VAL A 50 -3.47 -0.63 12.82
CA VAL A 50 -4.08 -1.60 13.77
C VAL A 50 -5.60 -1.71 13.56
N VAL A 51 -6.30 -0.59 13.35
CA VAL A 51 -7.75 -0.56 13.11
C VAL A 51 -8.11 -1.18 11.76
N VAL A 52 -7.28 -0.96 10.74
CA VAL A 52 -7.55 -1.43 9.37
C VAL A 52 -6.90 -2.79 9.09
N ALA A 53 -5.95 -3.27 9.88
CA ALA A 53 -5.37 -4.62 9.76
C ALA A 53 -6.42 -5.73 9.90
N ARG A 54 -7.55 -5.43 10.54
CA ARG A 54 -8.73 -6.31 10.60
C ARG A 54 -9.73 -6.08 9.46
N GLY A 55 -9.55 -5.02 8.68
CA GLY A 55 -10.24 -4.74 7.42
C GLY A 55 -9.46 -5.39 6.26
N ARG A 56 -10.19 -5.95 5.29
CA ARG A 56 -9.54 -6.54 4.12
C ARG A 56 -8.92 -5.40 3.30
N PHE A 57 -7.59 -5.35 3.24
CA PHE A 57 -6.83 -4.39 2.42
C PHE A 57 -6.88 -4.69 0.91
N SER A 58 -7.57 -5.75 0.52
CA SER A 58 -7.79 -6.09 -0.88
C SER A 58 -9.27 -6.03 -1.20
N LEU A 59 -9.58 -5.57 -2.41
CA LEU A 59 -10.84 -5.86 -3.07
C LEU A 59 -11.11 -7.37 -2.93
N PRO A 60 -12.37 -7.79 -2.73
CA PRO A 60 -12.70 -9.20 -2.86
C PRO A 60 -12.16 -9.64 -4.22
N ALA A 61 -11.33 -10.69 -4.24
CA ALA A 61 -10.96 -11.32 -5.50
C ALA A 61 -12.27 -11.62 -6.26
N PRO A 62 -12.32 -11.40 -7.59
CA PRO A 62 -13.46 -11.81 -8.39
C PRO A 62 -13.82 -13.26 -8.05
N SER A 63 -15.11 -13.61 -8.05
CA SER A 63 -15.53 -15.00 -7.95
C SER A 63 -15.09 -15.73 -9.21
N MET A 64 -13.83 -16.17 -9.24
CA MET A 64 -13.24 -16.86 -10.37
C MET A 64 -13.94 -18.22 -10.55
N PRO A 65 -14.13 -18.68 -11.80
CA PRO A 65 -14.85 -19.91 -12.09
C PRO A 65 -14.07 -21.19 -11.72
N HIS A 66 -12.82 -21.10 -11.24
CA HIS A 66 -11.99 -22.27 -10.91
C HIS A 66 -11.32 -22.15 -9.55
N ASP A 67 -11.43 -23.24 -8.80
CA ASP A 67 -11.15 -23.44 -7.37
C ASP A 67 -9.66 -23.29 -6.99
N ARG A 68 -9.14 -22.06 -7.02
CA ARG A 68 -7.73 -21.77 -6.73
C ARG A 68 -7.61 -20.77 -5.57
N HIS A 69 -7.25 -21.28 -4.40
CA HIS A 69 -7.15 -20.59 -3.10
C HIS A 69 -6.01 -19.53 -3.02
N TRP A 70 -5.97 -18.56 -3.92
CA TRP A 70 -4.97 -17.48 -3.85
C TRP A 70 -5.49 -16.35 -2.94
N ALA A 71 -5.11 -16.37 -1.66
CA ALA A 71 -4.98 -15.10 -0.94
C ALA A 71 -3.84 -14.33 -1.65
N PRO A 72 -4.09 -13.13 -2.19
CA PRO A 72 -3.04 -12.43 -2.93
C PRO A 72 -1.86 -12.18 -1.99
N PHE A 73 -0.67 -12.64 -2.38
CA PHE A 73 0.53 -12.55 -1.54
C PHE A 73 0.82 -11.09 -1.12
N HIS A 74 0.60 -10.14 -2.03
CA HIS A 74 0.67 -8.71 -1.73
C HIS A 74 -0.29 -8.26 -0.62
N ALA A 75 -1.47 -8.86 -0.48
CA ALA A 75 -2.44 -8.52 0.56
C ALA A 75 -1.92 -8.85 1.97
N VAL A 76 -1.19 -9.97 2.08
CA VAL A 76 -0.58 -10.42 3.34
C VAL A 76 0.65 -9.58 3.67
N MET A 77 1.45 -9.24 2.65
CA MET A 77 2.70 -8.50 2.82
C MET A 77 2.54 -6.97 2.89
N ALA A 78 1.37 -6.43 2.52
CA ALA A 78 1.12 -4.98 2.47
C ALA A 78 1.38 -4.28 3.80
N ILE A 79 0.69 -4.70 4.87
CA ILE A 79 0.79 -4.04 6.17
C ILE A 79 2.21 -4.16 6.74
N PRO A 80 2.85 -5.35 6.79
CA PRO A 80 4.22 -5.45 7.30
C PRO A 80 5.22 -4.57 6.55
N LEU A 81 5.16 -4.50 5.21
CA LEU A 81 6.09 -3.71 4.42
C LEU A 81 5.85 -2.21 4.55
N LEU A 82 4.59 -1.76 4.59
CA LEU A 82 4.24 -0.36 4.82
C LEU A 82 4.66 0.09 6.23
N VAL A 83 4.36 -0.70 7.26
CA VAL A 83 4.77 -0.39 8.64
C VAL A 83 6.30 -0.39 8.77
N ALA A 84 7.00 -1.31 8.10
CA ALA A 84 8.46 -1.31 8.07
C ALA A 84 9.04 -0.04 7.43
N PHE A 85 8.49 0.40 6.29
CA PHE A 85 8.85 1.67 5.66
C PHE A 85 8.61 2.86 6.61
N GLU A 86 7.44 2.93 7.24
CA GLU A 86 7.07 4.01 8.16
C GLU A 86 7.97 4.07 9.40
N LEU A 87 8.33 2.91 9.97
CA LEU A 87 9.25 2.84 11.11
C LEU A 87 10.65 3.31 10.73
N LEU A 88 11.18 2.84 9.60
CA LEU A 88 12.50 3.28 9.11
C LEU A 88 12.50 4.78 8.79
N LEU A 89 11.41 5.29 8.21
CA LEU A 89 11.25 6.71 7.92
C LEU A 89 11.16 7.52 9.21
N CYS A 90 10.42 7.06 10.21
CA CYS A 90 10.34 7.69 11.53
C CYS A 90 11.72 7.76 12.21
N ILE A 91 12.51 6.68 12.15
CA ILE A 91 13.88 6.65 12.68
C ILE A 91 14.77 7.64 11.93
N TYR A 92 14.72 7.65 10.60
CA TYR A 92 15.50 8.58 9.77
C TYR A 92 15.16 10.04 10.05
N LEU A 93 13.88 10.37 10.23
CA LEU A 93 13.44 11.72 10.49
C LEU A 93 13.78 12.19 11.91
N GLU A 94 13.80 11.28 12.88
CA GLU A 94 14.25 11.57 14.25
C GLU A 94 15.76 11.78 14.31
N ASN A 95 16.52 10.97 13.58
CA ASN A 95 17.97 11.09 13.48
C ASN A 95 18.46 10.70 12.08
N HIS A 96 18.84 11.69 11.28
CA HIS A 96 19.25 11.50 9.90
C HIS A 96 20.46 10.59 9.71
N ASP A 97 21.31 10.46 10.73
CA ASP A 97 22.53 9.63 10.67
C ASP A 97 22.29 8.16 11.06
N ALA A 98 21.09 7.82 11.55
CA ALA A 98 20.80 6.47 12.06
C ALA A 98 20.64 5.42 10.95
N VAL A 99 20.05 5.79 9.82
CA VAL A 99 19.75 4.88 8.70
C VAL A 99 19.86 5.60 7.36
N ASN A 100 20.26 4.89 6.29
CA ASN A 100 20.35 5.49 4.95
C ASN A 100 18.98 5.50 4.26
N LEU A 101 18.64 6.58 3.54
CA LEU A 101 17.40 6.69 2.76
C LEU A 101 17.15 5.52 1.79
N LYS A 102 18.20 4.95 1.19
CA LYS A 102 18.08 3.77 0.32
C LYS A 102 17.54 2.55 1.07
N ILE A 103 17.95 2.38 2.34
CA ILE A 103 17.44 1.31 3.22
C ILE A 103 16.01 1.63 3.65
N VAL A 104 15.73 2.91 3.97
CA VAL A 104 14.38 3.36 4.35
C VAL A 104 13.36 3.03 3.27
N PHE A 105 13.68 3.28 1.99
CA PHE A 105 12.77 3.04 0.86
C PHE A 105 12.69 1.57 0.40
N LEU A 106 13.56 0.68 0.90
CA LEU A 106 13.61 -0.71 0.44
C LEU A 106 12.30 -1.48 0.68
N PRO A 107 11.63 -1.40 1.86
CA PRO A 107 10.35 -2.09 2.07
C PRO A 107 9.24 -1.56 1.15
N LEU A 108 9.24 -0.26 0.86
CA LEU A 108 8.27 0.36 -0.03
C LEU A 108 8.45 -0.13 -1.48
N LEU A 109 9.68 -0.14 -1.99
CA LEU A 109 9.98 -0.66 -3.33
C LEU A 109 9.68 -2.17 -3.44
N ALA A 110 9.96 -2.94 -2.39
CA ALA A 110 9.61 -4.36 -2.34
C ALA A 110 8.09 -4.57 -2.41
N PHE A 111 7.32 -3.73 -1.71
CA PHE A 111 5.86 -3.77 -1.73
C PHE A 111 5.30 -3.43 -3.11
N GLU A 112 5.77 -2.34 -3.73
CA GLU A 112 5.37 -1.95 -5.08
C GLU A 112 5.70 -3.02 -6.11
N THR A 113 6.88 -3.62 -6.02
CA THR A 113 7.30 -4.73 -6.90
C THR A 113 6.41 -5.95 -6.72
N ALA A 114 6.04 -6.29 -5.48
CA ALA A 114 5.13 -7.41 -5.21
C ALA A 114 3.74 -7.19 -5.84
N ILE A 115 3.19 -5.97 -5.74
CA ILE A 115 1.92 -5.62 -6.40
C ILE A 115 2.04 -5.74 -7.92
N LEU A 116 3.13 -5.24 -8.51
CA LEU A 116 3.35 -5.35 -9.95
C LEU A 116 3.40 -6.82 -10.40
N VAL A 117 4.19 -7.65 -9.70
CA VAL A 117 4.33 -9.08 -10.01
C VAL A 117 2.98 -9.79 -9.90
N ASP A 118 2.20 -9.53 -8.85
CA ASP A 118 0.89 -10.18 -8.67
C ASP A 118 -0.10 -9.75 -9.77
N ASN A 119 -0.11 -8.49 -10.18
CA ASN A 119 -0.97 -8.03 -11.29
C ASN A 119 -0.54 -8.62 -12.64
N VAL A 120 0.77 -8.69 -12.93
CA VAL A 120 1.27 -9.33 -14.16
C VAL A 120 0.92 -10.82 -14.19
N ARG A 121 1.06 -11.52 -13.06
CA ARG A 121 0.67 -12.93 -12.94
C ARG A 121 -0.82 -13.13 -13.14
N MET A 122 -1.65 -12.23 -12.59
CA MET A 122 -3.10 -12.27 -12.79
C MET A 122 -3.47 -12.05 -14.26
N CYS A 123 -2.88 -11.05 -14.93
CA CYS A 123 -3.08 -10.85 -16.37
C CYS A 123 -2.74 -12.11 -17.17
N ARG A 124 -1.59 -12.74 -16.89
CA ARG A 124 -1.19 -13.97 -17.59
C ARG A 124 -2.12 -15.14 -17.33
N ALA A 125 -2.63 -15.29 -16.12
CA ALA A 125 -3.56 -16.37 -15.77
C ALA A 125 -4.92 -16.23 -16.45
N LEU A 126 -5.30 -15.00 -16.82
CA LEU A 126 -6.56 -14.69 -17.50
C LEU A 126 -6.41 -14.64 -19.03
N MET A 127 -5.20 -14.72 -19.59
CA MET A 127 -5.01 -14.85 -21.03
C MET A 127 -5.37 -16.27 -21.48
N PRO A 128 -6.23 -16.45 -22.50
CA PRO A 128 -6.56 -17.76 -23.04
C PRO A 128 -5.33 -18.43 -23.66
N GLY A 129 -5.26 -19.76 -23.58
CA GLY A 129 -4.23 -20.54 -24.28
C GLY A 129 -4.38 -20.48 -25.81
N GLU A 130 -3.33 -20.81 -26.55
CA GLU A 130 -3.27 -20.68 -28.02
C GLU A 130 -4.40 -21.41 -28.79
N GLU A 131 -5.11 -22.34 -28.15
CA GLU A 131 -6.18 -23.14 -28.77
C GLU A 131 -7.61 -22.61 -28.50
N GLU A 132 -7.80 -21.63 -27.60
CA GLU A 132 -9.10 -21.02 -27.30
C GLU A 132 -9.20 -19.60 -27.87
N SER A 133 -10.17 -19.35 -28.74
CA SER A 133 -10.49 -17.99 -29.18
C SER A 133 -10.85 -17.14 -27.96
N MET A 134 -10.12 -16.05 -27.74
CA MET A 134 -10.32 -15.13 -26.63
C MET A 134 -11.79 -14.68 -26.53
N SER A 135 -12.49 -15.12 -25.49
CA SER A 135 -13.87 -14.72 -25.22
C SER A 135 -13.89 -13.26 -24.74
N ASP A 136 -14.91 -12.49 -25.14
CA ASP A 136 -15.05 -11.08 -24.74
C ASP A 136 -15.03 -10.92 -23.20
N GLU A 137 -15.52 -11.91 -22.46
CA GLU A 137 -15.53 -11.93 -20.98
C GLU A 137 -14.11 -12.00 -20.39
N ALA A 138 -13.20 -12.78 -20.98
CA ALA A 138 -11.80 -12.82 -20.57
C ALA A 138 -11.08 -11.48 -20.86
N ILE A 139 -11.45 -10.78 -21.93
CA ILE A 139 -10.91 -9.46 -22.27
C ILE A 139 -11.32 -8.42 -21.20
N TRP A 140 -12.60 -8.41 -20.81
CA TRP A 140 -13.08 -7.46 -19.81
C TRP A 140 -12.49 -7.70 -18.42
N GLU A 141 -12.22 -8.94 -18.03
CA GLU A 141 -11.59 -9.28 -16.75
C GLU A 141 -10.07 -9.01 -16.73
N THR A 142 -9.37 -9.14 -17.87
CA THR A 142 -7.91 -8.85 -17.96
C THR A 142 -7.60 -7.35 -17.95
N LEU A 143 -8.48 -6.52 -18.50
CA LEU A 143 -8.24 -5.10 -18.75
C LEU A 143 -7.83 -4.32 -17.48
N PRO A 144 -8.53 -4.44 -16.32
CA PRO A 144 -8.18 -3.69 -15.12
C PRO A 144 -6.81 -4.05 -14.57
N HIS A 145 -6.48 -5.35 -14.53
CA HIS A 145 -5.17 -5.83 -14.05
C HIS A 145 -4.03 -5.35 -14.94
N PHE A 146 -4.27 -5.26 -16.26
CA PHE A 146 -3.29 -4.75 -17.21
C PHE A 146 -3.02 -3.26 -16.99
N TRP A 147 -4.06 -2.46 -16.83
CA TRP A 147 -3.92 -1.03 -16.52
C TRP A 147 -3.21 -0.80 -15.18
N VAL A 148 -3.56 -1.56 -14.14
CA VAL A 148 -2.87 -1.48 -12.85
C VAL A 148 -1.40 -1.82 -13.00
N ALA A 149 -1.05 -2.89 -13.72
CA ALA A 149 0.35 -3.25 -13.95
C ALA A 149 1.15 -2.12 -14.64
N ILE A 150 0.58 -1.48 -15.66
CA ILE A 150 1.20 -0.32 -16.33
C ILE A 150 1.39 0.83 -15.34
N SER A 151 0.35 1.20 -14.59
CA SER A 151 0.42 2.27 -13.60
C SER A 151 1.46 1.99 -12.52
N MET A 152 1.62 0.73 -12.10
CA MET A 152 2.63 0.33 -11.11
C MET A 152 4.06 0.54 -11.61
N VAL A 153 4.34 0.33 -12.90
CA VAL A 153 5.68 0.62 -13.47
C VAL A 153 6.01 2.11 -13.34
N PHE A 154 5.06 2.99 -13.68
CA PHE A 154 5.24 4.42 -13.50
C PHE A 154 5.37 4.82 -12.03
N PHE A 155 4.62 4.16 -11.15
CA PHE A 155 4.69 4.41 -9.71
C PHE A 155 6.06 4.04 -9.13
N ILE A 156 6.58 2.86 -9.45
CA ILE A 156 7.94 2.43 -9.07
C ILE A 156 9.00 3.41 -9.59
N ALA A 157 8.88 3.85 -10.84
CA ALA A 157 9.79 4.83 -11.41
C ALA A 157 9.74 6.17 -10.65
N ALA A 158 8.54 6.64 -10.28
CA ALA A 158 8.36 7.85 -9.48
C ALA A 158 8.97 7.70 -8.06
N THR A 159 8.80 6.54 -7.42
CA THR A 159 9.41 6.23 -6.11
C THR A 159 10.93 6.22 -6.19
N ILE A 160 11.51 5.59 -7.22
CA ILE A 160 12.96 5.60 -7.47
C ILE A 160 13.46 7.02 -7.73
N PHE A 161 12.78 7.79 -8.57
CA PHE A 161 13.18 9.17 -8.88
C PHE A 161 13.14 10.06 -7.64
N THR A 162 12.11 9.89 -6.80
CA THR A 162 12.00 10.56 -5.51
C THR A 162 13.18 10.21 -4.61
N LEU A 163 13.52 8.92 -4.49
CA LEU A 163 14.67 8.48 -3.70
C LEU A 163 15.99 9.07 -4.23
N LEU A 164 16.20 9.06 -5.55
CA LEU A 164 17.40 9.63 -6.17
C LEU A 164 17.53 11.12 -5.88
N LYS A 165 16.42 11.87 -6.00
CA LYS A 165 16.36 13.30 -5.69
C LYS A 165 16.65 13.58 -4.21
N LEU A 166 16.05 12.81 -3.29
CA LEU A 166 16.31 12.94 -1.86
C LEU A 166 17.75 12.59 -1.47
N CYS A 167 18.40 11.69 -2.23
CA CYS A 167 19.81 11.37 -2.05
C CYS A 167 20.78 12.37 -2.72
N GLY A 168 20.28 13.36 -3.47
CA GLY A 168 21.11 14.32 -4.22
C GLY A 168 21.82 13.72 -5.44
N ASN A 169 21.31 12.60 -5.98
CA ASN A 169 21.91 11.92 -7.14
C ASN A 169 21.35 12.41 -8.50
N VAL A 170 20.33 13.28 -8.48
CA VAL A 170 19.68 13.93 -9.63
C VAL A 170 19.18 15.31 -9.20
#